data_AF-A0A1I7YDS3-F1
#
_entry.id   AF-A0A1I7YDS3-F1
#
_cell.length_a   1.000
_cell.length_b   1.000
_cell.length_c   1.000
_cell.angle_alpha   90.00
_cell.angle_beta   90.00
_cell.angle_gamma   90.00
#
_symmetry.space_group_name_H-M   'P 1'
#
loop_
_entity.id
_entity.type
_entity.pdbx_description
1 polymer ?
#
loop_
_entity_poly.entity_id
_entity_poly.type
_entity_poly.pdbx_seq_one_letter_code
_entity_poly.pdbx_strand_id
1 'polypeptide(L)'
;MVGFDHIKSRTLSREVIKEMSKSITSIRFYLSYYDVDDDAKSISPDEVELVQLLAHLDAPVKKLKLDFLDVYVPDYEEARLKYLSLFKSFTSLKLEYFSRDTQYMADTISEPMLRSSRISAQSLSGPNNFCVGYSSSDGLTEIAAGFEEFGMALEVIDRWKKMDPRTLPYYKLFCGLKTSSVTRTGEGMQEIDMEAEAALVDKVGSSIGRHKNIESLYLINHPADPNSKIYVVFSDEIDRYGRKDGETDLLFD
;
A
#
# COMPACT_ATOMS: atom_id res chain seq x y z
N MET A 1 -1.18 22.18 7.30
CA MET A 1 -1.05 22.31 5.82
C MET A 1 0.33 22.82 5.50
N VAL A 2 1.16 22.04 4.80
CA VAL A 2 2.51 22.46 4.36
C VAL A 2 2.42 23.04 2.94
N GLY A 3 3.09 24.15 2.66
CA GLY A 3 3.15 24.73 1.31
C GLY A 3 1.98 25.65 0.92
N PHE A 4 1.07 25.95 1.85
CA PHE A 4 -0.08 26.84 1.64
C PHE A 4 0.00 28.10 2.50
N ASP A 5 1.18 28.71 2.59
CA ASP A 5 1.39 29.91 3.42
C ASP A 5 0.70 31.15 2.83
N HIS A 6 0.36 31.10 1.54
CA HIS A 6 -0.46 32.10 0.87
C HIS A 6 -1.94 32.05 1.27
N ILE A 7 -2.42 30.93 1.84
CA ILE A 7 -3.79 30.80 2.34
C ILE A 7 -3.82 31.28 3.80
N LYS A 8 -4.42 32.45 4.02
CA LYS A 8 -4.47 33.10 5.33
C LYS A 8 -5.37 32.37 6.34
N SER A 9 -6.45 31.74 5.88
CA SER A 9 -7.35 30.96 6.73
C SER A 9 -6.92 29.50 6.77
N ARG A 10 -6.84 28.93 7.98
CA ARG A 10 -6.68 27.47 8.18
C ARG A 10 -8.01 26.74 8.30
N THR A 11 -9.13 27.46 8.40
CA THR A 11 -10.47 26.87 8.35
C THR A 11 -10.78 26.50 6.91
N LEU A 12 -11.09 25.22 6.70
CA LEU A 12 -11.58 24.73 5.42
C LEU A 12 -12.91 25.42 5.08
N SER A 13 -12.90 26.19 4.00
CA SER A 13 -14.08 26.79 3.38
C SER A 13 -14.04 26.51 1.88
N ARG A 14 -15.13 26.82 1.18
CA ARG A 14 -15.19 26.68 -0.28
C ARG A 14 -14.12 27.50 -0.98
N GLU A 15 -13.86 28.70 -0.52
CA GLU A 15 -12.83 29.61 -1.05
C GLU A 15 -11.43 29.03 -0.82
N VAL A 16 -11.16 28.51 0.39
CA VAL A 16 -9.89 27.86 0.70
C VAL A 16 -9.66 26.64 -0.19
N ILE A 17 -10.66 25.78 -0.36
CA ILE A 17 -10.57 24.60 -1.23
C ILE A 17 -10.33 25.01 -2.69
N LYS A 18 -11.00 26.06 -3.17
CA LYS A 18 -10.81 26.58 -4.53
C LYS A 18 -9.41 27.15 -4.74
N GLU A 19 -8.82 27.80 -3.74
CA GLU A 19 -7.42 28.24 -3.83
C GLU A 19 -6.46 27.03 -3.78
N MET A 20 -6.72 26.06 -2.89
CA MET A 20 -5.93 24.82 -2.84
C MET A 20 -5.94 24.09 -4.18
N SER A 21 -7.09 23.98 -4.84
CA SER A 21 -7.22 23.23 -6.10
C SER A 21 -6.33 23.77 -7.22
N LYS A 22 -5.87 25.02 -7.15
CA LYS A 22 -4.98 25.62 -8.17
C LYS A 22 -3.56 25.08 -8.12
N SER A 23 -3.11 24.61 -6.96
CA SER A 23 -1.72 24.20 -6.74
C SER A 23 -1.59 22.86 -6.01
N ILE A 24 -2.69 22.16 -5.77
CA ILE A 24 -2.68 20.90 -5.03
C ILE A 24 -2.00 19.81 -5.86
N THR A 25 -0.95 19.23 -5.31
CA THR A 25 -0.22 18.13 -5.95
C THR A 25 -0.60 16.78 -5.35
N SER A 26 -1.00 16.76 -4.08
CA SER A 26 -1.46 15.54 -3.43
C SER A 26 -2.38 15.81 -2.24
N ILE A 27 -3.27 14.85 -1.97
CA ILE A 27 -4.05 14.72 -0.74
C ILE A 27 -3.62 13.43 -0.06
N ARG A 28 -3.39 13.48 1.25
CA ARG A 28 -3.06 12.30 2.05
C ARG A 28 -4.01 12.24 3.23
N PHE A 29 -4.71 11.13 3.35
CA PHE A 29 -5.60 10.83 4.45
C PHE A 29 -4.98 9.71 5.27
N TYR A 30 -4.88 9.93 6.58
CA TYR A 30 -4.27 9.00 7.52
C TYR A 30 -5.34 8.58 8.51
N LEU A 31 -5.56 7.28 8.62
CA LEU A 31 -6.38 6.69 9.67
C LEU A 31 -5.45 5.90 10.59
N SER A 32 -5.22 6.45 11.79
CA SER A 32 -4.42 5.87 12.87
C SER A 32 -5.10 6.17 14.21
N TYR A 33 -4.92 5.29 15.19
CA TYR A 33 -5.57 5.39 16.51
C TYR A 33 -4.90 6.38 17.45
N TYR A 34 -3.58 6.54 17.36
CA TYR A 34 -2.80 7.33 18.33
C TYR A 34 -2.64 8.82 17.99
N ASP A 35 -3.24 9.32 16.91
CA ASP A 35 -2.95 10.66 16.36
C ASP A 35 -4.17 11.61 16.40
N VAL A 36 -5.11 11.39 17.31
CA VAL A 36 -6.07 12.45 17.63
C VAL A 36 -5.39 13.40 18.60
N ASP A 37 -4.59 14.32 18.05
CA ASP A 37 -4.26 15.56 18.75
C ASP A 37 -5.59 16.18 19.20
N ASP A 38 -5.74 16.45 20.50
CA ASP A 38 -6.98 17.03 21.06
C ASP A 38 -7.31 18.38 20.38
N ASP A 39 -6.30 19.04 19.78
CA ASP A 39 -6.44 20.28 19.02
C ASP A 39 -6.78 20.06 17.52
N ALA A 40 -6.87 18.81 17.05
CA ALA A 40 -7.23 18.50 15.68
C ALA A 40 -8.70 18.87 15.43
N LYS A 41 -8.91 19.84 14.54
CA LYS A 41 -10.26 20.20 14.09
C LYS A 41 -10.89 19.02 13.34
N SER A 42 -11.86 18.37 13.98
CA SER A 42 -12.64 17.31 13.36
C SER A 42 -13.59 17.89 12.31
N ILE A 43 -13.74 17.17 11.20
CA ILE A 43 -14.81 17.42 10.23
C ILE A 43 -15.98 16.57 10.68
N SER A 44 -17.14 17.19 10.88
CA SER A 44 -18.35 16.43 11.21
C SER A 44 -18.85 15.71 9.95
N PRO A 45 -19.35 14.47 10.07
CA PRO A 45 -20.01 13.80 8.95
C PRO A 45 -21.24 14.55 8.43
N ASP A 46 -21.83 15.44 9.23
CA ASP A 46 -22.94 16.30 8.82
C ASP A 46 -22.48 17.47 7.92
N GLU A 47 -21.18 17.75 7.83
CA GLU A 47 -20.59 18.73 6.91
C GLU A 47 -20.46 18.15 5.50
N VAL A 48 -21.57 17.63 4.96
CA VAL A 48 -21.64 16.89 3.68
C VAL A 48 -21.05 17.68 2.53
N GLU A 49 -21.32 18.99 2.46
CA GLU A 49 -20.77 19.86 1.41
C GLU A 49 -19.24 19.89 1.45
N LEU A 50 -18.64 19.91 2.64
CA LEU A 50 -17.20 19.96 2.81
C LEU A 50 -16.54 18.63 2.41
N VAL A 51 -17.12 17.51 2.85
CA VAL A 51 -16.67 16.16 2.46
C VAL A 51 -16.74 16.00 0.94
N GLN A 52 -17.84 16.44 0.32
CA GLN A 52 -17.98 16.41 -1.14
C GLN A 52 -16.93 17.29 -1.83
N LEU A 53 -16.69 18.50 -1.33
CA LEU A 53 -15.66 19.38 -1.90
C LEU A 53 -14.27 18.74 -1.85
N LEU A 54 -13.92 18.08 -0.74
CA LEU A 54 -12.66 17.35 -0.60
C LEU A 54 -12.59 16.16 -1.56
N ALA A 55 -13.67 15.41 -1.72
CA ALA A 55 -13.74 14.28 -2.65
C ALA A 55 -13.53 14.72 -4.11
N HIS A 56 -14.04 15.90 -4.47
CA HIS A 56 -13.93 16.46 -5.83
C HIS A 56 -12.68 17.30 -6.09
N LEU A 57 -11.81 17.50 -5.09
CA LEU A 57 -10.52 18.15 -5.33
C LEU A 57 -9.75 17.34 -6.37
N ASP A 58 -9.41 17.94 -7.50
CA ASP A 58 -8.71 17.25 -8.59
C ASP A 58 -7.20 17.20 -8.33
N ALA A 59 -6.82 16.59 -7.20
CA ALA A 59 -5.43 16.38 -6.86
C ALA A 59 -4.87 15.20 -7.69
N PRO A 60 -3.70 15.36 -8.34
CA PRO A 60 -3.07 14.29 -9.12
C PRO A 60 -2.87 13.00 -8.33
N VAL A 61 -2.61 13.10 -7.02
CA VAL A 61 -2.43 11.96 -6.13
C VAL A 61 -3.33 12.10 -4.91
N LYS A 62 -4.22 11.13 -4.71
CA LYS A 62 -5.02 11.00 -3.49
C LYS A 62 -4.65 9.70 -2.82
N LYS A 63 -4.00 9.79 -1.66
CA LYS A 63 -3.50 8.64 -0.92
C LYS A 63 -4.29 8.42 0.37
N LEU A 64 -4.91 7.26 0.49
CA LEU A 64 -5.46 6.76 1.74
C LEU A 64 -4.41 5.87 2.43
N LYS A 65 -4.00 6.21 3.65
CA LYS A 65 -3.15 5.37 4.50
C LYS A 65 -3.98 4.86 5.67
N LEU A 66 -4.07 3.54 5.79
CA LEU A 66 -4.73 2.86 6.90
C LEU A 66 -3.68 2.07 7.68
N ASP A 67 -3.60 2.33 8.99
CA ASP A 67 -2.70 1.65 9.91
C ASP A 67 -3.53 0.78 10.87
N PHE A 68 -3.52 -0.54 10.66
CA PHE A 68 -4.48 -1.46 11.31
C PHE A 68 -3.98 -2.11 12.60
N LEU A 69 -2.76 -1.79 13.08
CA LEU A 69 -2.38 -2.14 14.46
C LEU A 69 -3.34 -1.56 15.50
N ASP A 70 -4.10 -0.56 15.07
CA ASP A 70 -4.59 0.52 15.88
C ASP A 70 -6.08 0.79 15.62
N VAL A 71 -6.59 0.50 14.42
CA VAL A 71 -7.97 0.83 14.07
C VAL A 71 -8.93 -0.28 14.49
N TYR A 72 -9.87 0.04 15.38
CA TYR A 72 -11.01 -0.80 15.69
C TYR A 72 -11.91 -0.92 14.45
N VAL A 73 -12.18 -2.15 13.98
CA VAL A 73 -12.92 -2.41 12.73
C VAL A 73 -14.25 -1.65 12.65
N PRO A 74 -15.09 -1.59 13.72
CA PRO A 74 -16.31 -0.80 13.71
C PRO A 74 -16.13 0.70 13.42
N ASP A 75 -15.06 1.32 13.94
CA ASP A 75 -14.80 2.74 13.71
C ASP A 75 -14.43 3.00 12.24
N TYR A 76 -13.69 2.06 11.64
CA TYR A 76 -13.42 2.10 10.20
C TYR A 76 -14.69 1.98 9.37
N GLU A 77 -15.57 1.03 9.70
CA GLU A 77 -16.84 0.85 8.99
C GLU A 77 -17.71 2.11 9.08
N GLU A 78 -17.81 2.68 10.28
CA GLU A 78 -18.58 3.90 10.52
C GLU A 78 -17.99 5.08 9.73
N ALA A 79 -16.67 5.29 9.80
CA ALA A 79 -16.00 6.34 9.04
C ALA A 79 -16.17 6.13 7.53
N ARG A 80 -16.01 4.90 7.03
CA ARG A 80 -16.17 4.57 5.62
C ARG A 80 -17.60 4.86 5.14
N LEU A 81 -18.62 4.45 5.90
CA LEU A 81 -20.02 4.70 5.55
C LEU A 81 -20.32 6.20 5.52
N LYS A 82 -19.80 6.95 6.50
CA LYS A 82 -19.97 8.40 6.59
C LYS A 82 -19.26 9.16 5.47
N TYR A 83 -18.06 8.72 5.09
CA TYR A 83 -17.19 9.42 4.14
C TYR A 83 -17.04 8.69 2.81
N LEU A 84 -18.04 7.91 2.40
CA LEU A 84 -17.94 7.01 1.24
C LEU A 84 -17.50 7.73 -0.04
N SER A 85 -18.02 8.92 -0.32
CA SER A 85 -17.65 9.71 -1.51
C SER A 85 -16.16 10.10 -1.51
N LEU A 86 -15.61 10.44 -0.34
CA LEU A 86 -14.19 10.73 -0.17
C LEU A 86 -13.34 9.48 -0.38
N PHE A 87 -13.76 8.36 0.21
CA PHE A 87 -13.07 7.06 0.06
C PHE A 87 -13.00 6.61 -1.41
N LYS A 88 -14.10 6.76 -2.16
CA LYS A 88 -14.13 6.44 -3.60
C LYS A 88 -13.22 7.33 -4.45
N SER A 89 -12.86 8.51 -3.96
CA SER A 89 -12.03 9.45 -4.71
C SER A 89 -10.53 9.12 -4.69
N PHE A 90 -10.08 8.25 -3.78
CA PHE A 90 -8.65 7.95 -3.65
C PHE A 90 -8.11 7.18 -4.86
N THR A 91 -6.94 7.60 -5.34
CA THR A 91 -6.24 6.96 -6.45
C THR A 91 -5.10 6.06 -5.98
N SER A 92 -4.71 6.16 -4.71
CA SER A 92 -3.68 5.35 -4.08
C SER A 92 -4.12 4.87 -2.70
N LEU A 93 -3.88 3.61 -2.39
CA LEU A 93 -4.16 3.00 -1.09
C LEU A 93 -2.87 2.44 -0.49
N LYS A 94 -2.61 2.74 0.79
CA LYS A 94 -1.54 2.14 1.57
C LYS A 94 -2.14 1.48 2.81
N LEU A 95 -2.10 0.15 2.87
CA LEU A 95 -2.48 -0.64 4.03
C LEU A 95 -1.20 -1.05 4.77
N GLU A 96 -1.11 -0.75 6.06
CA GLU A 96 -0.04 -1.22 6.94
C GLU A 96 -0.61 -2.10 8.04
N TYR A 97 0.13 -3.18 8.36
CA TYR A 97 -0.12 -4.09 9.48
C TYR A 97 -1.51 -4.73 9.49
N PHE A 98 -1.90 -5.25 8.34
CA PHE A 98 -3.22 -5.83 8.14
C PHE A 98 -3.35 -7.22 8.81
N SER A 99 -4.27 -7.39 9.77
CA SER A 99 -4.60 -8.68 10.39
C SER A 99 -6.07 -9.06 10.17
N ARG A 100 -6.29 -10.08 9.33
CA ARG A 100 -7.50 -10.95 9.21
C ARG A 100 -8.71 -10.48 8.39
N ASP A 101 -9.33 -9.32 8.58
CA ASP A 101 -10.66 -9.07 7.98
C ASP A 101 -10.68 -8.27 6.68
N THR A 102 -10.18 -8.90 5.62
CA THR A 102 -10.11 -8.30 4.27
C THR A 102 -11.46 -7.98 3.62
N GLN A 103 -12.55 -8.59 4.09
CA GLN A 103 -13.88 -8.45 3.48
C GLN A 103 -14.42 -7.02 3.55
N TYR A 104 -14.17 -6.30 4.66
CA TYR A 104 -14.61 -4.92 4.85
C TYR A 104 -13.96 -3.92 3.89
N MET A 105 -12.83 -4.33 3.31
CA MET A 105 -12.03 -3.52 2.42
C MET A 105 -12.34 -3.78 0.95
N ALA A 106 -12.91 -4.96 0.62
CA ALA A 106 -13.16 -5.37 -0.76
C ALA A 106 -13.89 -4.30 -1.56
N ASP A 107 -14.92 -3.69 -0.97
CA ASP A 107 -15.69 -2.63 -1.61
C ASP A 107 -14.92 -1.32 -1.81
N THR A 108 -14.10 -0.92 -0.82
CA THR A 108 -13.27 0.31 -0.92
C THR A 108 -12.23 0.16 -2.04
N ILE A 109 -11.82 -1.08 -2.25
CA ILE A 109 -10.71 -1.46 -3.08
C ILE A 109 -11.14 -1.83 -4.50
N SER A 110 -12.41 -2.25 -4.67
CA SER A 110 -13.02 -2.57 -5.97
C SER A 110 -13.46 -1.32 -6.75
N GLU A 111 -13.14 -0.12 -6.26
CA GLU A 111 -13.52 1.12 -6.92
C GLU A 111 -12.62 1.43 -8.12
N PRO A 112 -13.20 1.85 -9.27
CA PRO A 112 -12.48 2.03 -10.54
C PRO A 112 -11.45 3.16 -10.52
N MET A 113 -11.44 4.02 -9.50
CA MET A 113 -10.50 5.14 -9.39
C MET A 113 -9.14 4.73 -8.80
N LEU A 114 -9.04 3.56 -8.17
CA LEU A 114 -7.83 3.13 -7.50
C LEU A 114 -6.81 2.67 -8.54
N ARG A 115 -5.74 3.46 -8.71
CA ARG A 115 -4.68 3.19 -9.69
C ARG A 115 -3.45 2.54 -9.07
N SER A 116 -3.18 2.80 -7.80
CA SER A 116 -1.99 2.29 -7.12
C SER A 116 -2.37 1.75 -5.76
N SER A 117 -1.77 0.61 -5.40
CA SER A 117 -1.97 0.06 -4.07
C SER A 117 -0.70 -0.50 -3.49
N ARG A 118 -0.59 -0.35 -2.18
CA ARG A 118 0.50 -0.89 -1.40
C ARG A 118 -0.10 -1.53 -0.17
N ILE A 119 0.08 -2.84 -0.08
CA ILE A 119 -0.45 -3.66 1.00
C ILE A 119 0.74 -4.25 1.75
N SER A 120 1.05 -3.69 2.90
CA SER A 120 1.97 -4.30 3.84
C SER A 120 1.15 -5.11 4.83
N ALA A 121 0.96 -6.39 4.55
CA ALA A 121 0.39 -7.32 5.53
C ALA A 121 1.56 -7.99 6.27
N GLN A 122 1.45 -8.07 7.60
CA GLN A 122 2.31 -8.97 8.37
C GLN A 122 1.75 -10.37 8.15
N SER A 123 0.58 -10.67 8.72
CA SER A 123 0.06 -12.03 8.65
C SER A 123 -1.20 -12.13 7.80
N LEU A 124 -1.04 -12.49 6.53
CA LEU A 124 -2.12 -13.07 5.73
C LEU A 124 -2.29 -14.55 6.11
N SER A 125 -2.33 -14.90 7.40
CA SER A 125 -2.51 -16.28 7.84
C SER A 125 -3.95 -16.73 7.52
N GLY A 126 -4.17 -17.19 6.29
CA GLY A 126 -5.43 -17.75 5.82
C GLY A 126 -5.48 -17.79 4.29
N PRO A 127 -6.29 -18.68 3.69
CA PRO A 127 -6.52 -18.75 2.24
C PRO A 127 -7.36 -17.56 1.76
N ASN A 128 -7.06 -16.35 2.24
CA ASN A 128 -7.78 -15.15 1.89
C ASN A 128 -7.41 -14.77 0.46
N ASN A 129 -8.31 -15.19 -0.43
CA ASN A 129 -8.49 -14.79 -1.82
C ASN A 129 -8.42 -13.28 -2.07
N PHE A 130 -8.38 -12.44 -1.03
CA PHE A 130 -8.36 -11.00 -1.17
C PHE A 130 -7.08 -10.52 -1.85
N CYS A 131 -5.88 -10.79 -1.34
CA CYS A 131 -4.65 -10.32 -2.00
C CYS A 131 -4.51 -10.92 -3.40
N VAL A 132 -4.90 -12.19 -3.55
CA VAL A 132 -4.81 -12.87 -4.83
C VAL A 132 -5.82 -12.32 -5.85
N GLY A 133 -7.08 -12.15 -5.46
CA GLY A 133 -8.14 -11.57 -6.30
C GLY A 133 -7.90 -10.09 -6.58
N TYR A 134 -7.46 -9.35 -5.57
CA TYR A 134 -7.13 -7.94 -5.71
C TYR A 134 -5.93 -7.71 -6.63
N SER A 135 -4.92 -8.58 -6.55
CA SER A 135 -3.78 -8.52 -7.47
C SER A 135 -4.17 -8.71 -8.94
N SER A 136 -5.39 -9.15 -9.19
CA SER A 136 -5.93 -9.44 -10.52
C SER A 136 -6.83 -8.33 -11.07
N SER A 137 -6.98 -7.18 -10.38
CA SER A 137 -7.88 -6.13 -10.86
C SER A 137 -7.25 -5.28 -11.97
N ASP A 138 -8.02 -5.02 -13.02
CA ASP A 138 -7.56 -4.36 -14.26
C ASP A 138 -7.17 -2.88 -14.08
N GLY A 139 -7.43 -2.28 -12.92
CA GLY A 139 -7.17 -0.85 -12.64
C GLY A 139 -5.83 -0.53 -11.98
N LEU A 140 -5.14 -1.54 -11.43
CA LEU A 140 -3.98 -1.31 -10.56
C LEU A 140 -2.67 -1.29 -11.34
N THR A 141 -2.11 -0.11 -11.56
CA THR A 141 -0.80 0.06 -12.21
C THR A 141 0.38 -0.39 -11.34
N GLU A 142 0.20 -0.42 -10.02
CA GLU A 142 1.26 -0.81 -9.07
C GLU A 142 0.65 -1.52 -7.88
N ILE A 143 1.26 -2.64 -7.50
CA ILE A 143 0.96 -3.41 -6.30
C ILE A 143 2.27 -3.69 -5.60
N ALA A 144 2.37 -3.28 -4.33
CA ALA A 144 3.46 -3.62 -3.43
C ALA A 144 2.91 -4.46 -2.27
N ALA A 145 3.15 -5.78 -2.26
CA ALA A 145 2.60 -6.69 -1.26
C ALA A 145 3.69 -7.29 -0.36
N GLY A 146 3.47 -7.26 0.97
CA GLY A 146 4.25 -7.97 1.99
C GLY A 146 3.70 -9.39 2.21
N PHE A 147 4.53 -10.43 2.10
CA PHE A 147 4.11 -11.82 2.38
C PHE A 147 5.01 -12.45 3.45
N GLU A 148 4.42 -12.94 4.53
CA GLU A 148 5.11 -13.78 5.52
C GLU A 148 5.50 -15.14 4.93
N GLU A 149 4.61 -15.75 4.14
CA GLU A 149 4.79 -17.07 3.55
C GLU A 149 5.08 -16.98 2.05
N PHE A 150 6.22 -17.52 1.63
CA PHE A 150 6.60 -17.57 0.21
C PHE A 150 5.58 -18.32 -0.66
N GLY A 151 4.89 -19.32 -0.11
CA GLY A 151 3.84 -20.06 -0.82
C GLY A 151 2.72 -19.17 -1.35
N MET A 152 2.32 -18.14 -0.59
CA MET A 152 1.29 -17.18 -1.04
C MET A 152 1.81 -16.29 -2.18
N ALA A 153 3.07 -15.86 -2.10
CA ALA A 153 3.68 -15.10 -3.17
C ALA A 153 3.74 -15.92 -4.47
N LEU A 154 4.08 -17.21 -4.38
CA LEU A 154 4.06 -18.13 -5.52
C LEU A 154 2.66 -18.28 -6.12
N GLU A 155 1.62 -18.40 -5.31
CA GLU A 155 0.24 -18.49 -5.83
C GLU A 155 -0.14 -17.21 -6.60
N VAL A 156 0.20 -16.04 -6.08
CA VAL A 156 -0.03 -14.76 -6.75
C VAL A 156 0.76 -14.67 -8.06
N ILE A 157 2.04 -15.09 -8.06
CA ILE A 157 2.89 -15.15 -9.27
C ILE A 157 2.27 -16.08 -10.31
N ASP A 158 1.80 -17.27 -9.91
CA ASP A 158 1.23 -18.27 -10.81
C ASP A 158 -0.10 -17.81 -11.42
N ARG A 159 -0.93 -17.08 -10.65
CA ARG A 159 -2.14 -16.46 -11.21
C ARG A 159 -1.78 -15.34 -12.17
N TRP A 160 -0.82 -14.48 -11.80
CA TRP A 160 -0.34 -13.41 -12.68
C TRP A 160 0.18 -13.95 -14.01
N LYS A 161 0.98 -15.04 -14.00
CA LYS A 161 1.49 -15.71 -15.23
C LYS A 161 0.36 -16.19 -16.17
N LYS A 162 -0.86 -16.37 -15.67
CA LYS A 162 -2.04 -16.87 -16.42
C LYS A 162 -2.99 -15.74 -16.86
N MET A 163 -2.73 -14.49 -16.46
CA MET A 163 -3.58 -13.34 -16.83
C MET A 163 -3.38 -12.95 -18.29
N ASP A 164 -4.40 -12.32 -18.89
CA ASP A 164 -4.28 -11.70 -20.20
C ASP A 164 -3.30 -10.51 -20.11
N PRO A 165 -2.18 -10.52 -20.85
CA PRO A 165 -1.23 -9.41 -20.82
C PRO A 165 -1.83 -8.06 -21.21
N ARG A 166 -2.92 -8.05 -21.98
CA ARG A 166 -3.59 -6.81 -22.40
C ARG A 166 -4.26 -6.08 -21.25
N THR A 167 -4.56 -6.79 -20.16
CA THR A 167 -5.14 -6.20 -18.94
C THR A 167 -4.12 -6.09 -17.81
N LEU A 168 -2.90 -6.58 -18.01
CA LEU A 168 -1.87 -6.52 -17.00
C LEU A 168 -1.34 -5.11 -16.80
N PRO A 169 -1.09 -4.71 -15.55
CA PRO A 169 -0.33 -3.51 -15.29
C PRO A 169 1.13 -3.68 -15.65
N TYR A 170 1.75 -2.56 -16.04
CA TYR A 170 3.13 -2.50 -16.51
C TYR A 170 4.15 -3.11 -15.52
N TYR A 171 3.92 -3.02 -14.20
CA TYR A 171 4.79 -3.69 -13.23
C TYR A 171 4.08 -4.03 -11.92
N LYS A 172 4.56 -5.09 -11.25
CA LYS A 172 4.16 -5.47 -9.89
C LYS A 172 5.40 -5.66 -9.01
N LEU A 173 5.29 -5.29 -7.74
CA LEU A 173 6.36 -5.40 -6.75
C LEU A 173 5.90 -6.33 -5.61
N PHE A 174 6.62 -7.42 -5.38
CA PHE A 174 6.42 -8.28 -4.22
C PHE A 174 7.60 -8.11 -3.28
N CYS A 175 7.32 -7.85 -2.00
CA CYS A 175 8.33 -7.51 -1.00
C CYS A 175 8.08 -8.24 0.32
N GLY A 176 9.04 -8.20 1.22
CA GLY A 176 8.86 -8.67 2.60
C GLY A 176 8.93 -10.19 2.79
N LEU A 177 9.46 -10.92 1.82
CA LEU A 177 9.70 -12.36 1.96
C LEU A 177 10.91 -12.60 2.87
N LYS A 178 10.72 -13.37 3.94
CA LYS A 178 11.82 -13.78 4.83
C LYS A 178 12.72 -14.81 4.13
N THR A 179 14.02 -14.55 4.12
CA THR A 179 15.05 -15.36 3.44
C THR A 179 15.18 -16.78 3.95
N SER A 180 14.76 -17.05 5.19
CA SER A 180 14.88 -18.37 5.81
C SER A 180 13.99 -19.46 5.20
N SER A 181 13.04 -19.12 4.34
CA SER A 181 11.99 -20.04 3.89
C SER A 181 12.12 -20.59 2.46
N VAL A 182 13.12 -20.15 1.68
CA VAL A 182 13.16 -20.45 0.23
C VAL A 182 14.49 -21.07 -0.19
N THR A 183 14.43 -22.29 -0.72
CA THR A 183 15.47 -22.75 -1.65
C THR A 183 15.41 -21.84 -2.86
N ARG A 184 16.37 -20.89 -2.95
CA ARG A 184 16.45 -19.69 -3.82
C ARG A 184 16.14 -19.84 -5.32
N THR A 185 15.73 -21.00 -5.80
CA THR A 185 15.47 -21.30 -7.21
C THR A 185 13.99 -21.65 -7.42
N GLY A 186 13.10 -20.67 -7.27
CA GLY A 186 11.78 -20.77 -7.89
C GLY A 186 11.92 -20.71 -9.42
N GLU A 187 11.19 -21.56 -10.15
CA GLU A 187 11.26 -21.61 -11.61
C GLU A 187 10.95 -20.24 -12.25
N GLY A 188 11.95 -19.69 -12.98
CA GLY A 188 11.82 -18.45 -13.74
C GLY A 188 12.17 -17.16 -12.98
N MET A 189 12.71 -17.24 -11.76
CA MET A 189 13.28 -16.08 -11.06
C MET A 189 14.72 -15.84 -11.51
N GLN A 190 14.99 -14.64 -12.03
CA GLN A 190 16.33 -14.19 -12.39
C GLN A 190 16.86 -13.26 -11.30
N GLU A 191 17.97 -13.62 -10.66
CA GLU A 191 18.64 -12.74 -9.70
C GLU A 191 19.18 -11.50 -10.40
N ILE A 192 18.96 -10.34 -9.77
CA ILE A 192 19.47 -9.05 -10.23
C ILE A 192 20.76 -8.77 -9.48
N ASP A 193 21.82 -8.44 -10.22
CA ASP A 193 23.06 -7.91 -9.65
C ASP A 193 22.78 -6.53 -9.05
N MET A 194 22.77 -6.45 -7.72
CA MET A 194 22.41 -5.23 -7.00
C MET A 194 23.44 -4.09 -7.18
N GLU A 195 24.70 -4.42 -7.45
CA GLU A 195 25.74 -3.41 -7.67
C GLU A 195 25.63 -2.85 -9.09
N ALA A 196 25.47 -3.73 -10.09
CA ALA A 196 25.30 -3.30 -11.48
C ALA A 196 23.99 -2.53 -11.70
N GLU A 197 22.93 -2.87 -10.96
CA GLU A 197 21.58 -2.30 -11.10
C GLU A 197 21.21 -1.37 -9.92
N ALA A 198 22.17 -0.65 -9.33
CA ALA A 198 21.98 0.18 -8.15
C ALA A 198 20.79 1.16 -8.24
N ALA A 199 20.58 1.79 -9.41
CA ALA A 199 19.46 2.72 -9.61
C ALA A 199 18.07 2.03 -9.52
N LEU A 200 17.99 0.78 -9.98
CA LEU A 200 16.78 -0.04 -9.83
C LEU A 200 16.57 -0.43 -8.37
N VAL A 201 17.64 -0.85 -7.68
CA VAL A 201 17.61 -1.20 -6.26
C VAL A 201 17.15 -0.01 -5.42
N ASP A 202 17.66 1.19 -5.68
CA ASP A 202 17.22 2.43 -5.01
C ASP A 202 15.74 2.72 -5.23
N LYS A 203 15.27 2.57 -6.48
CA LYS A 203 13.86 2.75 -6.82
C LYS A 203 12.99 1.76 -6.05
N VAL A 204 13.37 0.48 -6.06
CA VAL A 204 12.66 -0.59 -5.36
C VAL A 204 12.68 -0.36 -3.83
N GLY A 205 13.83 0.02 -3.27
CA GLY A 205 13.96 0.33 -1.84
C GLY A 205 13.09 1.51 -1.42
N SER A 206 13.00 2.55 -2.24
CA SER A 206 12.10 3.69 -2.00
C SER A 206 10.63 3.25 -1.93
N SER A 207 10.24 2.22 -2.68
CA SER A 207 8.90 1.64 -2.68
C SER A 207 8.63 0.70 -1.51
N ILE A 208 9.65 0.14 -0.85
CA ILE A 208 9.50 -0.80 0.28
C ILE A 208 9.61 -0.09 1.64
N GLY A 209 10.11 1.13 1.65
CA GLY A 209 10.21 1.98 2.84
C GLY A 209 11.59 1.90 3.47
N ARG A 210 11.96 2.96 4.21
CA ARG A 210 13.35 3.25 4.62
C ARG A 210 13.96 2.27 5.62
N HIS A 211 13.21 1.31 6.14
CA HIS A 211 13.62 0.43 7.23
C HIS A 211 13.93 -1.00 6.79
N LYS A 212 13.83 -1.31 5.49
CA LYS A 212 14.11 -2.65 4.98
C LYS A 212 15.43 -2.67 4.24
N ASN A 213 16.36 -3.50 4.69
CA ASN A 213 17.59 -3.75 3.97
C ASN A 213 17.31 -4.82 2.91
N ILE A 214 17.48 -4.47 1.64
CA ILE A 214 17.32 -5.43 0.54
C ILE A 214 18.50 -6.38 0.57
N GLU A 215 18.24 -7.66 0.80
CA GLU A 215 19.26 -8.72 0.80
C GLU A 215 19.48 -9.27 -0.61
N SER A 216 18.39 -9.45 -1.35
CA SER A 216 18.44 -9.86 -2.75
C SER A 216 17.18 -9.43 -3.50
N LEU A 217 17.35 -9.24 -4.80
CA LEU A 217 16.32 -8.78 -5.72
C LEU A 217 16.24 -9.75 -6.89
N TYR A 218 15.03 -10.22 -7.20
CA TYR A 218 14.77 -11.10 -8.33
C TYR A 218 13.76 -10.48 -9.29
N LEU A 219 13.88 -10.85 -10.57
CA LEU A 219 12.97 -10.49 -11.64
C LEU A 219 12.26 -11.73 -12.17
N ILE A 220 10.96 -11.62 -12.39
CA ILE A 220 10.17 -12.61 -13.13
C ILE A 220 9.50 -11.89 -14.30
N ASN A 221 9.76 -12.36 -15.52
CA ASN A 221 9.12 -11.84 -16.73
C ASN A 221 7.78 -12.57 -16.97
N HIS A 222 6.78 -11.86 -17.50
CA HIS A 222 5.52 -12.50 -17.85
C HIS A 222 5.74 -13.41 -19.07
N PRO A 223 5.22 -14.65 -19.09
CA PRO A 223 5.48 -15.59 -20.17
C PRO A 223 4.95 -15.12 -21.53
N ALA A 224 3.92 -14.28 -21.54
CA ALA A 224 3.29 -13.77 -22.77
C ALA A 224 3.54 -12.27 -23.04
N ASP A 225 4.16 -11.52 -22.13
CA ASP A 225 4.50 -10.10 -22.35
C ASP A 225 5.80 -9.71 -21.63
N PRO A 226 6.91 -9.51 -22.35
CA PRO A 226 8.19 -9.16 -21.74
C PRO A 226 8.21 -7.80 -21.04
N ASN A 227 7.22 -6.93 -21.28
CA ASN A 227 7.11 -5.64 -20.61
C ASN A 227 6.49 -5.76 -19.22
N SER A 228 5.66 -6.79 -19.00
CA SER A 228 5.05 -7.08 -17.71
C SER A 228 6.03 -7.84 -16.83
N LYS A 229 6.43 -7.23 -15.71
CA LYS A 229 7.47 -7.74 -14.82
C LYS A 229 7.02 -7.76 -13.36
N ILE A 230 7.48 -8.78 -12.63
CA ILE A 230 7.43 -8.84 -11.18
C ILE A 230 8.83 -8.69 -10.63
N TYR A 231 9.02 -7.76 -9.69
CA TYR A 231 10.20 -7.71 -8.85
C TYR A 231 9.89 -8.40 -7.51
N VAL A 232 10.73 -9.34 -7.11
CA VAL A 232 10.61 -10.07 -5.84
C VAL A 232 11.77 -9.65 -4.95
N VAL A 233 11.45 -9.10 -3.78
CA VAL A 233 12.44 -8.53 -2.87
C VAL A 233 12.46 -9.32 -1.58
N PHE A 234 13.66 -9.83 -1.29
CA PHE A 234 14.00 -10.40 0.00
C PHE A 234 14.69 -9.33 0.81
N SER A 235 14.22 -9.13 2.03
CA SER A 235 14.75 -8.09 2.91
C SER A 235 14.72 -8.54 4.35
N ASP A 236 15.79 -8.24 5.06
CA ASP A 236 15.80 -8.32 6.51
C ASP A 236 14.94 -7.18 7.07
N GLU A 237 13.99 -7.57 7.92
CA GLU A 237 13.27 -6.61 8.72
C GLU A 237 14.18 -6.24 9.89
N ILE A 238 14.80 -5.06 9.81
CA ILE A 238 15.40 -4.46 10.99
C ILE A 238 14.22 -4.04 11.84
N ASP A 239 13.93 -4.81 12.89
CA ASP A 239 12.89 -4.43 13.82
C ASP A 239 13.17 -3.01 14.33
N ARG A 240 12.13 -2.18 14.52
CA ARG A 240 12.30 -0.76 14.90
C ARG A 240 13.07 -0.59 16.22
N TYR A 241 13.25 -1.68 16.96
CA TYR A 241 14.03 -1.79 18.19
C TYR A 241 15.49 -2.23 18.00
N GLY A 242 15.98 -2.34 16.75
CA GLY A 242 17.35 -2.75 16.46
C GLY A 242 17.65 -4.22 16.73
N ARG A 243 16.63 -5.04 17.01
CA ARG A 243 16.80 -6.50 17.05
C ARG A 243 16.81 -7.01 15.62
N LYS A 244 17.94 -7.62 15.24
CA LYS A 244 17.95 -8.52 14.08
C LYS A 244 17.22 -9.78 14.53
N ASP A 245 16.07 -10.06 13.95
CA ASP A 245 15.41 -11.35 14.12
C ASP A 245 16.34 -12.44 13.61
N GLY A 246 17.02 -13.10 14.56
CA GLY A 246 18.10 -14.04 14.34
C GLY A 246 18.82 -14.43 15.64
N GLU A 247 18.81 -13.55 16.65
CA GLU A 247 19.24 -13.89 18.02
C GLU A 247 18.04 -14.34 18.86
N THR A 248 17.89 -15.66 18.97
CA THR A 248 16.96 -16.29 19.91
C THR A 248 17.63 -16.32 21.28
N ASP A 249 17.47 -15.27 22.08
CA ASP A 249 17.74 -15.37 23.51
C ASP A 249 16.46 -15.82 24.23
N LEU A 250 16.42 -17.14 24.47
CA LEU A 250 15.60 -17.73 25.50
C LEU A 250 16.17 -17.34 26.86
N LEU A 251 15.43 -16.56 27.65
CA LEU A 251 15.58 -16.59 29.10
C LEU A 251 14.21 -16.59 29.77
N PHE A 252 13.89 -17.76 30.35
CA PHE A 252 12.94 -17.90 31.44
C PHE A 252 13.55 -17.29 32.70
N ASP A 253 12.87 -16.31 33.30
CA ASP A 253 12.10 -16.42 34.55
C ASP A 253 11.24 -15.16 34.72
#